data_AF-A0A1Y3BDJ7-F1
#
_entry.id   AF-A0A1Y3BDJ7-F1
#
_cell.length_a   1.000
_cell.length_b   1.000
_cell.length_c   1.000
_cell.angle_alpha   90.00
_cell.angle_beta   90.00
_cell.angle_gamma   90.00
#
_symmetry.space_group_name_H-M   'P 1'
#
loop_
_entity.id
_entity.type
_entity.pdbx_description
1 polymer ?
#
loop_
_entity_poly.entity_id
_entity_poly.type
_entity_poly.pdbx_seq_one_letter_code
_entity_poly.pdbx_strand_id
1 'polypeptide(L)'
;HTKEIACVQTQCPNNYRTGREKDGLYYYGRGYIQLTWLENYANCSLDLYGDMRLVDNPDLVSDTEEGAWGSAFWYWNKYVHDIPEIKDGQFGHTTMAINGPLECNGPYKMKAFKRFVIYSKIFEVFKLSKPSPKQNGCYPMIDHIDADNVEEGATYFAVCKPTGFYRRQPGMYHWCNDNCNDNGPNCPDNMCKCPDDLYRYHTIMKEKKII
;
A
#
# COMPACT_ATOMS: atom_id res chain seq x y z
N HIS A 1 -0.01 6.14 -14.81
CA HIS A 1 -0.23 4.92 -15.63
C HIS A 1 -1.46 4.20 -15.10
N THR A 2 -2.37 3.77 -15.96
CA THR A 2 -3.62 3.08 -15.59
C THR A 2 -3.65 1.61 -16.01
N LYS A 3 -2.56 1.07 -16.59
CA LYS A 3 -2.37 -0.34 -16.92
C LYS A 3 -1.14 -0.86 -16.18
N GLU A 4 -1.19 -2.10 -15.70
CA GLU A 4 -0.05 -2.79 -15.09
C GLU A 4 1.12 -2.82 -16.07
N ILE A 5 2.25 -2.19 -15.70
CA ILE A 5 3.36 -1.92 -16.62
C ILE A 5 3.90 -3.19 -17.26
N ALA A 6 4.05 -4.28 -16.49
CA ALA A 6 4.56 -5.56 -16.99
C ALA A 6 3.64 -6.19 -18.05
N CYS A 7 2.34 -5.90 -17.98
CA CYS A 7 1.32 -6.48 -18.85
C CYS A 7 0.95 -5.59 -20.04
N VAL A 8 1.40 -4.34 -20.10
CA VAL A 8 1.17 -3.46 -21.27
C VAL A 8 1.74 -4.08 -22.54
N GLN A 9 2.93 -4.68 -22.47
CA GLN A 9 3.59 -5.28 -23.64
C GLN A 9 3.17 -6.73 -23.88
N THR A 10 2.99 -7.49 -22.81
CA THR A 10 2.85 -8.94 -22.89
C THR A 10 1.41 -9.42 -22.72
N GLN A 11 0.51 -8.56 -22.21
CA GLN A 11 -0.84 -8.90 -21.76
C GLN A 11 -0.90 -9.95 -20.64
N CYS A 12 0.25 -10.41 -20.13
CA CYS A 12 0.39 -11.39 -19.06
C CYS A 12 -0.53 -12.61 -19.23
N PRO A 13 -0.42 -13.37 -20.35
CA PRO A 13 -1.42 -14.33 -20.77
C PRO A 13 -1.59 -15.53 -19.82
N ASN A 14 -0.57 -15.82 -19.02
CA ASN A 14 -0.56 -16.91 -18.05
C ASN A 14 -0.88 -16.43 -16.62
N ASN A 15 -0.97 -15.12 -16.40
CA ASN A 15 -1.35 -14.56 -15.11
C ASN A 15 -2.85 -14.30 -15.08
N TYR A 16 -3.44 -14.29 -13.89
CA TYR A 16 -4.84 -13.90 -13.68
C TYR A 16 -5.84 -14.75 -14.48
N ARG A 17 -5.50 -16.03 -14.74
CA ARG A 17 -6.34 -16.98 -15.49
C ARG A 17 -7.06 -17.92 -14.54
N THR A 18 -8.34 -18.13 -14.80
CA THR A 18 -9.19 -19.13 -14.14
C THR A 18 -9.66 -20.22 -15.10
N GLY A 19 -9.40 -20.05 -16.41
CA GLY A 19 -9.85 -20.97 -17.46
C GLY A 19 -11.24 -20.64 -18.02
N ARG A 20 -11.86 -19.56 -17.53
CA ARG A 20 -13.20 -19.08 -17.97
C ARG A 20 -13.12 -17.83 -18.85
N GLU A 21 -11.94 -17.24 -18.99
CA GLU A 21 -11.74 -16.04 -19.79
C GLU A 21 -11.94 -16.34 -21.28
N LYS A 22 -12.64 -15.46 -22.00
CA LYS A 22 -12.72 -15.53 -23.47
C LYS A 22 -11.33 -15.39 -24.10
N ASP A 23 -11.13 -16.06 -25.22
CA ASP A 23 -9.87 -16.00 -25.98
C ASP A 23 -9.52 -14.56 -26.37
N GLY A 24 -8.25 -14.19 -26.20
CA GLY A 24 -7.75 -12.85 -26.49
C GLY A 24 -8.10 -11.76 -25.46
N LEU A 25 -8.86 -12.08 -24.40
CA LEU A 25 -9.15 -11.15 -23.30
C LEU A 25 -8.33 -11.47 -22.05
N TYR A 26 -7.80 -10.40 -21.45
CA TYR A 26 -6.89 -10.47 -20.31
C TYR A 26 -7.29 -9.49 -19.22
N TYR A 27 -7.32 -9.97 -17.98
CA TYR A 27 -7.84 -9.26 -16.81
C TYR A 27 -6.73 -8.93 -15.80
N TYR A 28 -5.58 -8.45 -16.31
CA TYR A 28 -4.49 -7.90 -15.51
C TYR A 28 -4.86 -6.54 -14.89
N GLY A 29 -3.99 -6.00 -14.05
CA GLY A 29 -4.25 -4.75 -13.33
C GLY A 29 -4.56 -3.55 -14.23
N ARG A 30 -5.76 -2.98 -14.07
CA ARG A 30 -6.16 -1.71 -14.74
C ARG A 30 -6.81 -0.72 -13.76
N GLY A 31 -6.80 0.55 -14.12
CA GLY A 31 -7.36 1.64 -13.31
C GLY A 31 -6.54 1.93 -12.04
N TYR A 32 -7.06 2.81 -11.19
CA TYR A 32 -6.33 3.31 -10.01
C TYR A 32 -6.21 2.31 -8.87
N ILE A 33 -7.13 1.35 -8.77
CA ILE A 33 -7.06 0.24 -7.81
C ILE A 33 -6.36 -1.00 -8.37
N GLN A 34 -5.92 -0.96 -9.64
CA GLN A 34 -5.39 -2.12 -10.37
C GLN A 34 -6.34 -3.33 -10.32
N LEU A 35 -7.59 -3.11 -10.75
CA LEU A 35 -8.61 -4.15 -10.86
C LEU A 35 -8.07 -5.32 -11.67
N THR A 36 -8.16 -6.51 -11.11
CA THR A 36 -7.51 -7.73 -11.61
C THR A 36 -8.45 -8.92 -11.42
N TRP A 37 -8.31 -9.96 -12.25
CA TRP A 37 -9.15 -11.17 -12.31
C TRP A 37 -10.51 -10.98 -12.96
N LEU A 38 -10.90 -11.93 -13.82
CA LEU A 38 -12.18 -11.94 -14.54
C LEU A 38 -13.38 -11.66 -13.64
N GLU A 39 -13.43 -12.28 -12.46
CA GLU A 39 -14.56 -12.17 -11.52
C GLU A 39 -14.73 -10.75 -10.99
N ASN A 40 -13.64 -10.04 -10.73
CA ASN A 40 -13.71 -8.65 -10.28
C ASN A 40 -14.16 -7.72 -11.41
N TYR A 41 -13.71 -7.95 -12.65
CA TYR A 41 -14.23 -7.21 -13.80
C TYR A 41 -15.72 -7.46 -14.02
N ALA A 42 -16.19 -8.70 -13.88
CA ALA A 42 -17.60 -9.05 -13.97
C ALA A 42 -18.44 -8.37 -12.89
N ASN A 43 -18.07 -8.52 -11.62
CA ASN A 43 -18.80 -7.95 -10.50
C ASN A 43 -18.80 -6.42 -10.54
N CYS A 44 -17.67 -5.81 -10.89
CA CYS A 44 -17.57 -4.37 -11.06
C CYS A 44 -18.45 -3.88 -12.22
N SER A 45 -18.48 -4.61 -13.34
CA SER A 45 -19.30 -4.26 -14.49
C SER A 45 -20.78 -4.28 -14.15
N LEU A 46 -21.24 -5.33 -13.47
CA LEU A 46 -22.64 -5.49 -13.08
C LEU A 46 -23.07 -4.42 -12.07
N ASP A 47 -22.24 -4.16 -11.06
CA ASP A 47 -22.57 -3.19 -10.01
C ASP A 47 -22.56 -1.74 -10.52
N LEU A 48 -21.66 -1.40 -11.46
CA LEU A 48 -21.56 -0.03 -12.01
C LEU A 48 -22.50 0.23 -13.19
N TYR A 49 -22.69 -0.77 -14.06
CA TYR A 49 -23.35 -0.56 -15.36
C TYR A 49 -24.58 -1.44 -15.59
N GLY A 50 -24.82 -2.47 -14.78
CA GLY A 50 -25.89 -3.44 -14.98
C GLY A 50 -25.67 -4.39 -16.16
N ASP A 51 -24.46 -4.44 -16.73
CA ASP A 51 -24.09 -5.31 -17.85
C ASP A 51 -22.65 -5.83 -17.72
N MET A 52 -22.17 -6.57 -18.72
CA MET A 52 -20.85 -7.22 -18.75
C MET A 52 -19.81 -6.45 -19.58
N ARG A 53 -19.99 -5.13 -19.81
CA ARG A 53 -19.09 -4.34 -20.68
C ARG A 53 -17.62 -4.37 -20.27
N LEU A 54 -17.29 -4.44 -18.97
CA LEU A 54 -15.89 -4.54 -18.54
C LEU A 54 -15.30 -5.94 -18.76
N VAL A 55 -16.15 -6.95 -18.91
CA VAL A 55 -15.73 -8.29 -19.31
C VAL A 55 -15.50 -8.34 -20.82
N ASP A 56 -16.41 -7.77 -21.60
CA ASP A 56 -16.29 -7.75 -23.06
C ASP A 56 -15.21 -6.78 -23.58
N ASN A 57 -14.94 -5.70 -22.82
CA ASN A 57 -13.89 -4.74 -23.11
C ASN A 57 -13.18 -4.29 -21.81
N PRO A 58 -12.20 -5.07 -21.31
CA PRO A 58 -11.51 -4.78 -20.05
C PRO A 58 -10.69 -3.48 -20.08
N ASP A 59 -10.31 -3.00 -21.27
CA ASP A 59 -9.55 -1.76 -21.43
C ASP A 59 -10.37 -0.51 -21.04
N LEU A 60 -11.71 -0.61 -20.95
CA LEU A 60 -12.54 0.47 -20.41
C LEU A 60 -12.13 0.89 -18.99
N VAL A 61 -11.59 -0.05 -18.19
CA VAL A 61 -11.13 0.24 -16.82
C VAL A 61 -9.90 1.15 -16.79
N SER A 62 -9.07 1.15 -17.84
CA SER A 62 -7.85 1.98 -17.92
C SER A 62 -7.95 3.16 -18.86
N ASP A 63 -8.81 3.07 -19.88
CA ASP A 63 -8.85 3.98 -21.02
C ASP A 63 -9.99 5.02 -20.88
N THR A 64 -10.81 4.91 -19.84
CA THR A 64 -11.85 5.88 -19.48
C THR A 64 -11.70 6.33 -18.03
N GLU A 65 -11.99 7.60 -17.76
CA GLU A 65 -12.02 8.14 -16.39
C GLU A 65 -13.12 7.46 -15.55
N GLU A 66 -14.28 7.21 -16.16
CA GLU A 66 -15.40 6.50 -15.52
C GLU A 66 -14.99 5.10 -15.09
N GLY A 67 -14.31 4.33 -15.95
CA GLY A 67 -13.80 3.01 -15.59
C GLY A 67 -12.69 3.06 -14.55
N ALA A 68 -11.74 4.00 -14.67
CA ALA A 68 -10.59 4.10 -13.76
C ALA A 68 -10.99 4.54 -12.35
N TRP A 69 -11.83 5.57 -12.21
CA TRP A 69 -12.38 6.02 -10.94
C TRP A 69 -13.48 5.10 -10.43
N GLY A 70 -14.41 4.70 -11.31
CA GLY A 70 -15.56 3.87 -10.95
C GLY A 70 -15.12 2.53 -10.37
N SER A 71 -14.16 1.85 -10.99
CA SER A 71 -13.63 0.58 -10.45
C SER A 71 -12.93 0.76 -9.10
N ALA A 72 -12.21 1.86 -8.89
CA ALA A 72 -11.54 2.16 -7.64
C ALA A 72 -12.54 2.45 -6.51
N PHE A 73 -13.55 3.30 -6.77
CA PHE A 73 -14.61 3.58 -5.79
C PHE A 73 -15.47 2.36 -5.51
N TRP A 74 -15.80 1.56 -6.53
CA TRP A 74 -16.52 0.31 -6.39
C TRP A 74 -15.79 -0.63 -5.43
N TYR A 75 -14.50 -0.91 -5.69
CA TYR A 75 -13.72 -1.82 -4.86
C TYR A 75 -13.59 -1.28 -3.42
N TRP A 76 -13.31 0.01 -3.29
CA TRP A 76 -13.24 0.68 -1.99
C TRP A 76 -14.53 0.51 -1.20
N ASN A 77 -15.68 0.84 -1.79
CA ASN A 77 -16.97 0.76 -1.13
C ASN A 77 -17.35 -0.68 -0.77
N LYS A 78 -17.10 -1.63 -1.69
CA LYS A 78 -17.53 -3.02 -1.55
C LYS A 78 -16.68 -3.82 -0.56
N TYR A 79 -15.37 -3.57 -0.49
CA TYR A 79 -14.44 -4.43 0.24
C TYR A 79 -13.63 -3.74 1.34
N VAL A 80 -13.63 -2.41 1.40
CA VAL A 80 -12.71 -1.67 2.29
C VAL A 80 -13.44 -0.71 3.21
N HIS A 81 -14.30 0.15 2.68
CA HIS A 81 -14.83 1.34 3.37
C HIS A 81 -15.50 1.04 4.71
N ASP A 82 -16.25 -0.05 4.79
CA ASP A 82 -17.09 -0.37 5.94
C ASP A 82 -16.41 -1.14 7.07
N ILE A 83 -15.12 -1.44 6.93
CA ILE A 83 -14.34 -2.10 7.99
C ILE A 83 -14.25 -1.17 9.21
N PRO A 84 -14.72 -1.58 10.41
CA PRO A 84 -14.78 -0.72 11.59
C PRO A 84 -13.43 -0.10 11.98
N GLU A 85 -12.35 -0.89 11.95
CA GLU A 85 -11.01 -0.44 12.34
C GLU A 85 -10.50 0.70 11.45
N ILE A 86 -10.86 0.69 10.16
CA ILE A 86 -10.51 1.76 9.21
C ILE A 86 -11.20 3.06 9.60
N LYS A 87 -12.45 3.00 10.08
CA LYS A 87 -13.20 4.17 10.58
C LYS A 87 -12.56 4.76 11.85
N ASP A 88 -11.83 3.94 12.61
CA ASP A 88 -11.03 4.36 13.78
C ASP A 88 -9.60 4.85 13.42
N GLY A 89 -9.32 4.99 12.12
CA GLY A 89 -8.05 5.49 11.57
C GLY A 89 -6.98 4.42 11.40
N GLN A 90 -7.29 3.13 11.59
CA GLN A 90 -6.34 2.02 11.47
C GLN A 90 -6.08 1.68 10.00
N PHE A 91 -5.16 2.42 9.37
CA PHE A 91 -4.89 2.33 7.94
C PHE A 91 -4.32 0.98 7.51
N GLY A 92 -3.63 0.23 8.37
CA GLY A 92 -3.15 -1.10 8.01
C GLY A 92 -4.28 -2.04 7.58
N HIS A 93 -5.49 -1.88 8.13
CA HIS A 93 -6.66 -2.65 7.67
C HIS A 93 -7.06 -2.33 6.22
N THR A 94 -6.80 -1.11 5.71
CA THR A 94 -7.02 -0.81 4.28
C THR A 94 -6.08 -1.64 3.41
N THR A 95 -4.80 -1.73 3.82
CA THR A 95 -3.79 -2.50 3.07
C THR A 95 -4.07 -3.99 3.15
N MET A 96 -4.52 -4.48 4.32
CA MET A 96 -4.95 -5.86 4.50
C MET A 96 -6.10 -6.23 3.56
N ALA A 97 -7.12 -5.38 3.44
CA ALA A 97 -8.26 -5.61 2.55
C ALA A 97 -7.92 -5.54 1.05
N ILE A 98 -6.88 -4.78 0.68
CA ILE A 98 -6.47 -4.62 -0.73
C ILE A 98 -5.49 -5.72 -1.15
N ASN A 99 -4.48 -6.04 -0.33
CA ASN A 99 -3.40 -6.96 -0.72
C ASN A 99 -2.74 -7.69 0.47
N GLY A 100 -3.51 -7.97 1.52
CA GLY A 100 -3.02 -8.56 2.77
C GLY A 100 -2.11 -9.79 2.64
N PRO A 101 -2.43 -10.79 1.79
CA PRO A 101 -1.60 -11.98 1.64
C PRO A 101 -0.17 -11.70 1.21
N LEU A 102 0.06 -10.70 0.35
CA LEU A 102 1.38 -10.38 -0.17
C LEU A 102 2.08 -9.27 0.63
N GLU A 103 1.31 -8.29 1.10
CA GLU A 103 1.84 -7.07 1.71
C GLU A 103 1.87 -7.11 3.24
N CYS A 104 0.98 -7.83 3.90
CA CYS A 104 0.93 -7.93 5.37
C CYS A 104 1.53 -9.24 5.87
N ASN A 105 1.03 -10.36 5.32
CA ASN A 105 1.45 -11.71 5.70
C ASN A 105 2.56 -12.27 4.79
N GLY A 106 2.90 -11.53 3.73
CA GLY A 106 3.86 -11.92 2.71
C GLY A 106 5.16 -11.12 2.76
N PRO A 107 5.99 -11.24 1.70
CA PRO A 107 7.31 -10.63 1.66
C PRO A 107 7.30 -9.13 1.39
N TYR A 108 6.16 -8.52 1.02
CA TYR A 108 6.11 -7.13 0.57
C TYR A 108 5.73 -6.12 1.65
N LYS A 109 6.15 -6.35 2.91
CA LYS A 109 5.86 -5.47 4.06
C LYS A 109 6.31 -4.03 3.87
N MET A 110 7.42 -3.80 3.17
CA MET A 110 7.88 -2.44 2.84
C MET A 110 6.93 -1.73 1.87
N LYS A 111 6.27 -2.45 0.94
CA LYS A 111 5.24 -1.85 0.06
C LYS A 111 4.03 -1.42 0.87
N ALA A 112 3.59 -2.26 1.80
CA ALA A 112 2.55 -1.89 2.74
C ALA A 112 2.93 -0.60 3.47
N PHE A 113 4.16 -0.50 3.97
CA PHE A 113 4.57 0.64 4.81
C PHE A 113 4.61 1.93 3.98
N LYS A 114 5.06 1.84 2.73
CA LYS A 114 5.01 2.97 1.78
C LYS A 114 3.61 3.52 1.57
N ARG A 115 2.56 2.67 1.57
CA ARG A 115 1.16 3.15 1.51
C ARG A 115 0.81 4.02 2.71
N PHE A 116 1.20 3.60 3.91
CA PHE A 116 0.96 4.35 5.14
C PHE A 116 1.74 5.67 5.20
N VAL A 117 2.99 5.67 4.70
CA VAL A 117 3.81 6.88 4.56
C VAL A 117 3.12 7.91 3.64
N ILE A 118 2.64 7.47 2.47
CA ILE A 118 1.90 8.33 1.53
C ILE A 118 0.64 8.88 2.20
N TYR A 119 -0.17 8.02 2.82
CA TYR A 119 -1.40 8.46 3.49
C TYR A 119 -1.14 9.45 4.62
N SER A 120 -0.12 9.20 5.45
CA SER A 120 0.29 10.11 6.53
C SER A 120 0.70 11.49 5.99
N LYS A 121 1.37 11.54 4.82
CA LYS A 121 1.71 12.81 4.18
C LYS A 121 0.47 13.55 3.68
N ILE A 122 -0.46 12.83 3.04
CA ILE A 122 -1.73 13.39 2.57
C ILE A 122 -2.52 13.94 3.76
N PHE A 123 -2.66 13.17 4.84
CA PHE A 123 -3.36 13.61 6.05
C PHE A 123 -2.80 14.93 6.61
N GLU A 124 -1.47 15.06 6.67
CA GLU A 124 -0.79 16.27 7.15
C GLU A 124 -0.99 17.47 6.21
N VAL A 125 -0.81 17.26 4.90
CA VAL A 125 -0.88 18.35 3.91
C VAL A 125 -2.31 18.88 3.77
N PHE A 126 -3.29 17.98 3.71
CA PHE A 126 -4.71 18.33 3.59
C PHE A 126 -5.37 18.68 4.92
N LYS A 127 -4.65 18.55 6.05
CA LYS A 127 -5.15 18.83 7.40
C LYS A 127 -6.48 18.13 7.67
N LEU A 128 -6.54 16.84 7.32
CA LEU A 128 -7.75 16.04 7.49
C LEU A 128 -8.12 15.97 8.98
N SER A 129 -9.42 15.90 9.27
CA SER A 129 -9.93 15.77 10.63
C SER A 129 -9.62 14.38 11.22
N LYS A 130 -9.71 14.28 12.55
CA LYS A 130 -9.54 13.02 13.30
C LYS A 130 -10.50 11.91 12.81
N PRO A 131 -10.15 10.62 13.05
CA PRO A 131 -8.97 10.13 13.77
C PRO A 131 -7.67 10.29 12.98
N SER A 132 -6.56 10.50 13.69
CA SER A 132 -5.22 10.49 13.08
C SER A 132 -4.92 9.11 12.50
N PRO A 133 -4.15 9.04 11.39
CA PRO A 133 -3.75 7.77 10.79
C PRO A 133 -2.94 6.93 11.78
N LYS A 134 -3.34 5.68 11.96
CA LYS A 134 -2.67 4.67 12.77
C LYS A 134 -2.19 3.53 11.88
N GLN A 135 -1.02 2.99 12.19
CA GLN A 135 -0.39 1.94 11.38
C GLN A 135 -1.12 0.60 11.53
N ASN A 136 -1.79 0.33 12.65
CA ASN A 136 -2.46 -0.94 13.02
C ASN A 136 -3.09 -1.76 11.88
N GLY A 137 -2.96 -3.10 11.97
CA GLY A 137 -3.68 -4.08 11.15
C GLY A 137 -2.80 -4.92 10.21
N CYS A 138 -1.85 -4.30 9.51
CA CYS A 138 -1.01 -4.96 8.50
C CYS A 138 0.46 -5.13 8.91
N TYR A 139 0.89 -4.36 9.89
CA TYR A 139 2.29 -4.30 10.32
C TYR A 139 2.38 -4.90 11.72
N PRO A 140 3.49 -5.57 12.07
CA PRO A 140 3.73 -5.90 13.46
C PRO A 140 3.81 -4.59 14.23
N MET A 141 2.74 -4.28 14.96
CA MET A 141 2.73 -3.26 15.99
C MET A 141 3.66 -3.80 17.07
N ILE A 142 4.95 -3.47 16.97
CA ILE A 142 5.78 -3.59 18.14
C ILE A 142 5.43 -2.36 18.97
N ASP A 143 4.34 -2.46 19.73
CA ASP A 143 3.83 -1.38 20.60
C ASP A 143 4.90 -0.91 21.59
N HIS A 144 5.82 -1.81 21.95
CA HIS A 144 7.11 -1.52 22.55
C HIS A 144 8.10 -2.56 22.06
N ILE A 145 9.27 -2.15 21.58
CA ILE A 145 10.34 -3.11 21.31
C ILE A 145 10.76 -3.68 22.66
N ASP A 146 10.20 -4.83 22.98
CA ASP A 146 10.78 -5.72 23.96
C ASP A 146 12.07 -6.25 23.33
N ALA A 147 13.17 -5.58 23.66
CA ALA A 147 14.49 -5.86 23.12
C ALA A 147 14.91 -7.33 23.34
N ASP A 148 14.33 -7.96 24.36
CA ASP A 148 14.60 -9.34 24.74
C ASP A 148 13.81 -10.35 23.87
N ASN A 149 12.73 -9.91 23.21
CA ASN A 149 11.81 -10.75 22.44
C ASN A 149 11.65 -10.34 20.97
N VAL A 150 12.59 -9.57 20.40
CA VAL A 150 12.62 -9.33 18.94
C VAL A 150 12.92 -10.66 18.25
N GLU A 151 11.88 -11.30 17.71
CA GLU A 151 11.99 -12.50 16.88
C GLU A 151 12.91 -12.23 15.68
N GLU A 152 13.75 -13.21 15.36
CA GLU A 152 14.60 -13.18 14.17
C GLU A 152 13.71 -13.07 12.92
N GLY A 153 13.79 -11.92 12.21
CA GLY A 153 12.92 -11.60 11.07
C GLY A 153 11.79 -10.60 11.36
N ALA A 154 11.63 -10.14 12.60
CA ALA A 154 10.70 -9.04 12.91
C ALA A 154 11.20 -7.72 12.30
N THR A 155 10.33 -7.07 11.51
CA THR A 155 10.61 -5.77 10.86
C THR A 155 9.80 -4.67 11.53
N TYR A 156 10.48 -3.63 12.01
CA TYR A 156 9.84 -2.44 12.57
C TYR A 156 9.96 -1.29 11.58
N PHE A 157 8.85 -0.63 11.31
CA PHE A 157 8.80 0.55 10.44
C PHE A 157 8.09 1.69 11.15
N ALA A 158 8.66 2.89 11.03
CA ALA A 158 8.06 4.08 11.61
C ALA A 158 8.15 5.28 10.65
N VAL A 159 7.14 6.15 10.73
CA VAL A 159 7.08 7.35 9.88
C VAL A 159 8.12 8.36 10.35
N CYS A 160 9.12 8.62 9.51
CA CYS A 160 10.14 9.63 9.71
C CYS A 160 9.77 10.92 8.97
N LYS A 161 10.15 12.07 9.52
CA LYS A 161 9.85 13.38 8.94
C LYS A 161 11.12 14.20 8.72
N PRO A 162 11.18 15.01 7.64
CA PRO A 162 12.29 15.92 7.45
C PRO A 162 12.33 16.99 8.53
N THR A 163 13.53 17.47 8.86
CA THR A 163 13.78 18.51 9.87
C THR A 163 14.39 19.76 9.24
N GLY A 164 14.43 20.87 10.00
CA GLY A 164 15.14 22.09 9.59
C GLY A 164 14.74 22.62 8.20
N PHE A 165 15.77 22.92 7.38
CA PHE A 165 15.66 23.36 5.98
C PHE A 165 14.98 22.31 5.08
N TYR A 166 15.21 21.03 5.37
CA TYR A 166 14.76 19.92 4.55
C TYR A 166 13.25 19.70 4.56
N ARG A 167 12.52 20.28 5.53
CA ARG A 167 11.06 20.29 5.56
C ARG A 167 10.41 20.87 4.30
N ARG A 168 11.10 21.79 3.63
CA ARG A 168 10.60 22.48 2.43
C ARG A 168 11.07 21.82 1.13
N GLN A 169 11.91 20.79 1.23
CA GLN A 169 12.48 20.14 0.05
C GLN A 169 11.52 19.07 -0.50
N PRO A 170 11.11 19.16 -1.77
CA PRO A 170 10.33 18.12 -2.42
C PRO A 170 11.01 16.75 -2.31
N GLY A 171 10.24 15.70 -2.11
CA GLY A 171 10.75 14.34 -2.01
C GLY A 171 11.41 13.98 -0.68
N MET A 172 11.80 14.94 0.17
CA MET A 172 12.51 14.61 1.42
C MET A 172 11.68 13.78 2.40
N TYR A 173 10.36 13.96 2.38
CA TYR A 173 9.47 13.10 3.17
C TYR A 173 9.62 11.62 2.79
N HIS A 174 9.67 11.29 1.50
CA HIS A 174 9.91 9.92 1.05
C HIS A 174 11.34 9.48 1.35
N TRP A 175 12.33 10.34 1.08
CA TRP A 175 13.73 10.04 1.33
C TRP A 175 13.98 9.65 2.79
N CYS A 176 13.46 10.40 3.76
CA CYS A 176 13.60 10.06 5.18
C CYS A 176 12.99 8.68 5.48
N ASN A 177 11.82 8.37 4.93
CA ASN A 177 11.16 7.09 5.21
C ASN A 177 11.87 5.91 4.53
N ASP A 178 12.42 6.09 3.33
CA ASP A 178 13.17 5.06 2.63
C ASP A 178 14.53 4.79 3.29
N ASN A 179 15.29 5.83 3.67
CA ASN A 179 16.67 5.67 4.15
C ASN A 179 16.75 5.39 5.65
N CYS A 180 15.83 5.93 6.46
CA CYS A 180 15.84 5.68 7.89
C CYS A 180 15.28 4.31 8.27
N ASN A 181 14.45 3.68 7.42
CA ASN A 181 13.85 2.36 7.69
C ASN A 181 14.57 1.20 6.94
N ASP A 182 15.76 1.45 6.38
CA ASP A 182 16.52 0.44 5.61
C ASP A 182 17.35 -0.49 6.52
N ASN A 183 17.77 -1.64 5.98
CA ASN A 183 18.69 -2.59 6.59
C ASN A 183 20.13 -2.06 6.48
N GLY A 184 20.44 -1.05 7.27
CA GLY A 184 21.65 -0.24 7.15
C GLY A 184 21.28 1.24 7.14
N PRO A 185 20.52 1.71 8.16
CA PRO A 185 19.82 2.97 8.09
C PRO A 185 20.78 4.14 7.94
N ASN A 186 20.53 5.00 6.95
CA ASN A 186 21.17 6.30 6.81
C ASN A 186 20.17 7.39 7.23
N CYS A 187 20.19 7.72 8.52
CA CYS A 187 19.25 8.68 9.10
C CYS A 187 19.97 9.83 9.82
N PRO A 188 20.49 10.84 9.10
CA PRO A 188 21.14 11.98 9.73
C PRO A 188 20.12 12.82 10.51
N ASP A 189 20.38 13.06 11.79
CA ASP A 189 19.45 13.78 12.70
C ASP A 189 19.17 15.24 12.25
N ASN A 190 20.12 15.84 11.54
CA ASN A 190 19.96 17.18 10.95
C ASN A 190 19.07 17.19 9.70
N MET A 191 18.74 16.02 9.15
CA MET A 191 17.89 15.86 7.95
C MET A 191 16.53 15.25 8.29
N CYS A 192 16.51 14.22 9.13
CA CYS A 192 15.33 13.41 9.42
C CYS A 192 15.18 13.19 10.93
N LYS A 193 13.93 13.19 11.41
CA LYS A 193 13.57 12.79 12.76
C LYS A 193 12.56 11.65 12.69
N CYS A 194 12.87 10.57 13.39
CA CYS A 194 12.00 9.40 13.54
C CYS A 194 11.55 9.24 15.00
N PRO A 195 10.55 8.39 15.27
CA PRO A 195 10.24 7.93 16.63
C PRO A 195 11.43 7.22 17.29
N ASP A 196 11.57 7.38 18.60
CA ASP A 196 12.71 6.86 19.36
C ASP A 196 12.81 5.32 19.31
N ASP A 197 11.67 4.63 19.19
CA ASP A 197 11.61 3.18 19.02
C ASP A 197 12.32 2.70 17.74
N LEU A 198 12.29 3.47 16.64
CA LEU A 198 13.01 3.10 15.42
C LEU A 198 14.52 3.14 15.63
N TYR A 199 15.02 4.17 16.33
CA TYR A 199 16.44 4.23 16.66
C TYR A 199 16.85 3.07 17.57
N ARG A 200 16.00 2.72 18.55
CA ARG A 200 16.22 1.57 19.44
C ARG A 200 16.27 0.26 18.65
N TYR A 201 15.35 0.05 17.72
CA TYR A 201 15.33 -1.12 16.82
C TYR A 201 16.68 -1.28 16.10
N HIS A 202 17.16 -0.23 15.45
CA HIS A 202 18.40 -0.29 14.68
C HIS A 202 19.64 -0.55 15.54
N THR A 203 19.68 -0.03 16.76
CA THR A 203 20.75 -0.34 17.73
C THR A 203 20.78 -1.83 18.06
N ILE A 204 19.64 -2.42 18.40
CA ILE A 204 19.52 -3.85 18.73
C ILE A 204 19.93 -4.72 17.54
N MET A 205 19.47 -4.38 16.34
CA MET A 205 19.76 -5.17 15.13
C MET A 205 21.26 -5.15 14.79
N LYS A 206 21.95 -4.02 15.00
CA LYS A 206 23.41 -3.91 14.86
C LYS A 206 24.15 -4.73 15.93
N GLU A 207 23.71 -4.67 17.19
CA GLU A 207 24.29 -5.43 18.30
C GLU A 207 24.18 -6.95 18.07
N LYS A 208 23.03 -7.40 17.57
CA LYS A 208 22.77 -8.81 17.22
C LYS A 208 23.41 -9.25 15.90
N LYS A 209 24.08 -8.35 15.16
CA LYS A 209 24.68 -8.60 13.82
C LYS A 209 23.69 -9.16 12.79
N ILE A 210 22.42 -8.75 12.88
CA ILE A 210 21.35 -9.17 11.96
C ILE A 210 21.31 -8.26 10.71
N ILE A 211 21.96 -7.09 10.78
CA ILE A 211 22.17 -6.12 9.69
C ILE A 211 23.61 -5.60 9.71
#